data_AF-A0A2U1VZF8-F1
#
_entry.id   AF-A0A2U1VZF8-F1
#
_cell.length_a   1.000
_cell.length_b   1.000
_cell.length_c   1.000
_cell.angle_alpha   90.00
_cell.angle_beta   90.00
_cell.angle_gamma   90.00
#
_symmetry.space_group_name_H-M   'P 1'
#
loop_
_entity.id
_entity.type
_entity.pdbx_description
1 polymer ?
#
loop_
_entity_poly.entity_id
_entity_poly.type
_entity_poly.pdbx_seq_one_letter_code
_entity_poly.pdbx_strand_id
1 'polypeptide(L)' 'MSVESAIAYIKRMRSDEPFRRAVNDTEDEAANWAFVRSAGYDFSPAEFKQAVEAIYQEHGITPL' A
#
# COMPACT_ATOMS: atom_id res chain seq x y z
N MET A 1 -1.86 -4.30 11.89
CA MET A 1 -0.75 -5.03 11.23
C MET A 1 -1.32 -6.30 10.62
N SER A 2 -1.78 -6.24 9.37
CA SER A 2 -2.23 -7.44 8.63
C SER A 2 -1.90 -7.34 7.14
N VAL A 3 -1.71 -8.50 6.49
CA VAL A 3 -1.53 -8.59 5.02
C VAL A 3 -2.74 -8.04 4.27
N GLU A 4 -3.96 -8.31 4.76
CA GLU A 4 -5.21 -7.77 4.18
C GLU A 4 -5.23 -6.23 4.16
N SER A 5 -4.70 -5.59 5.21
CA SER A 5 -4.57 -4.13 5.23
C SER A 5 -3.62 -3.63 4.15
N ALA A 6 -2.52 -4.34 3.89
CA ALA A 6 -1.58 -3.99 2.82
C ALA A 6 -2.19 -4.22 1.43
N ILE A 7 -2.96 -5.30 1.23
CA ILE A 7 -3.69 -5.55 -0.03
C ILE A 7 -4.68 -4.41 -0.29
N ALA A 8 -5.48 -4.03 0.71
CA ALA A 8 -6.44 -2.94 0.59
C ALA A 8 -5.75 -1.59 0.28
N TYR A 9 -4.61 -1.32 0.91
CA TYR A 9 -3.78 -0.16 0.61
C TYR A 9 -3.29 -0.15 -0.85
N ILE A 10 -2.70 -1.26 -1.33
CA ILE A 10 -2.22 -1.37 -2.72
C ILE A 10 -3.37 -1.19 -3.72
N LYS A 11 -4.54 -1.80 -3.44
CA LYS A 11 -5.74 -1.64 -4.28
C LYS A 11 -6.17 -0.18 -4.35
N ARG A 12 -6.22 0.52 -3.22
CA ARG A 12 -6.57 1.95 -3.18
C ARG A 12 -5.54 2.81 -3.89
N MET A 13 -4.25 2.55 -3.72
CA MET A 13 -3.19 3.25 -4.45
C MET A 13 -3.36 3.14 -5.97
N ARG A 14 -3.97 2.06 -6.49
CA ARG A 14 -4.24 1.89 -7.93
C ARG A 14 -5.54 2.53 -8.41
N SER A 15 -6.57 2.59 -7.58
CA SER A 15 -7.91 3.06 -7.97
C SER A 15 -8.25 4.48 -7.52
N ASP A 16 -7.56 5.01 -6.52
CA ASP A 16 -7.80 6.33 -5.91
C ASP A 16 -6.60 7.25 -6.20
N GLU A 17 -6.70 7.99 -7.31
CA GLU A 17 -5.65 8.92 -7.74
C GLU A 17 -5.36 10.03 -6.71
N PRO A 18 -6.36 10.72 -6.12
CA PRO A 18 -6.12 11.71 -5.07
C PRO A 18 -5.36 11.15 -3.88
N PHE A 19 -5.73 9.95 -3.41
CA PHE A 19 -5.01 9.29 -2.33
C PHE A 19 -3.57 8.95 -2.72
N ARG A 20 -3.37 8.37 -3.91
CA ARG A 20 -2.03 8.08 -4.43
C ARG A 20 -1.15 9.32 -4.52
N ARG A 21 -1.70 10.45 -5.00
CA ARG A 21 -0.96 11.72 -5.04
C ARG A 21 -0.60 12.21 -3.64
N ALA A 22 -1.55 12.21 -2.70
CA ALA A 22 -1.29 12.62 -1.32
C ALA A 22 -0.16 11.79 -0.66
N VAL A 23 -0.15 10.48 -0.89
CA VAL A 23 0.94 9.61 -0.45
C VAL A 23 2.25 9.95 -1.17
N ASN A 24 2.26 10.02 -2.50
CA ASN A 24 3.51 10.19 -3.26
C ASN A 24 4.13 11.59 -3.13
N ASP A 25 3.33 12.62 -2.89
CA ASP A 25 3.79 14.01 -2.74
C ASP A 25 4.32 14.30 -1.31
N THR A 26 4.13 13.37 -0.37
CA THR A 26 4.65 13.51 1.00
C THR A 26 6.11 13.02 1.06
N GLU A 27 7.06 13.96 1.12
CA GLU A 27 8.50 13.68 1.19
C GLU A 27 8.95 13.12 2.54
N ASP A 28 8.27 13.49 3.63
CA ASP A 28 8.58 13.00 4.97
C ASP A 28 7.98 11.60 5.17
N GLU A 29 8.85 10.61 5.30
CA GLU A 29 8.47 9.21 5.49
C GLU A 29 7.59 9.00 6.74
N ALA A 30 7.89 9.69 7.86
CA ALA A 30 7.11 9.56 9.09
C ALA A 30 5.72 10.19 8.94
N ALA A 31 5.62 11.33 8.26
CA ALA A 31 4.34 11.97 7.95
C ALA A 31 3.50 11.12 6.98
N ASN A 32 4.14 10.52 5.98
CA ASN A 32 3.51 9.61 5.03
C ASN A 32 2.89 8.41 5.75
N TRP A 33 3.68 7.75 6.60
CA TRP A 33 3.19 6.62 7.39
C TRP A 33 2.08 7.00 8.37
N ALA A 34 2.13 8.21 8.95
CA ALA A 34 1.05 8.70 9.80
C ALA A 34 -0.25 8.91 9.01
N PHE A 35 -0.17 9.41 7.79
CA PHE A 35 -1.32 9.55 6.88
C PHE A 35 -1.89 8.19 6.47
N VAL A 36 -1.04 7.23 6.11
CA VAL A 36 -1.47 5.86 5.77
C VAL A 36 -2.19 5.20 6.96
N ARG A 37 -1.66 5.37 8.19
CA ARG A 37 -2.31 4.89 9.42
C ARG A 37 -3.63 5.61 9.73
N SER A 38 -3.70 6.92 9.54
CA SER A 38 -4.95 7.68 9.77
C SER A 38 -6.03 7.32 8.74
N ALA A 39 -5.65 6.88 7.55
CA ALA A 39 -6.54 6.31 6.55
C ALA A 39 -7.02 4.88 6.88
N GLY A 40 -6.60 4.31 8.01
CA GLY A 40 -7.01 3.00 8.50
C GLY A 40 -6.14 1.84 8.02
N TYR A 41 -4.98 2.11 7.43
CA TYR A 41 -4.04 1.07 6.99
C TYR A 41 -2.92 0.88 7.99
N ASP A 42 -2.72 -0.35 8.43
CA ASP A 42 -1.67 -0.70 9.38
C ASP A 42 -1.04 -2.04 9.01
N PHE A 43 0.20 -1.99 8.52
CA PHE A 43 0.97 -3.13 8.05
C PHE A 43 2.47 -2.85 8.16
N SER A 44 3.25 -3.91 8.25
CA SER A 44 4.70 -3.92 8.21
C SER A 44 5.23 -4.03 6.77
N PRO A 45 6.51 -3.71 6.53
CA PRO A 45 7.15 -3.94 5.23
C PRO A 45 7.09 -5.40 4.77
N ALA A 46 7.14 -6.36 5.69
CA ALA A 46 7.03 -7.79 5.38
C ALA A 46 5.62 -8.16 4.87
N GLU A 47 4.58 -7.62 5.50
CA GLU A 47 3.19 -7.81 5.08
C GLU A 47 2.92 -7.10 3.74
N PHE A 48 3.52 -5.93 3.52
CA PHE A 48 3.46 -5.25 2.23
C PHE A 48 4.05 -6.11 1.10
N LYS A 49 5.21 -6.72 1.33
CA LYS A 49 5.82 -7.63 0.35
C LYS A 49 4.91 -8.83 0.05
N GLN A 50 4.32 -9.45 1.07
CA GLN A 50 3.37 -10.56 0.88
C GLN A 50 2.12 -10.12 0.11
N ALA A 51 1.59 -8.92 0.39
CA ALA A 51 0.45 -8.36 -0.33
C ALA A 51 0.77 -8.08 -1.81
N VAL A 52 1.97 -7.56 -2.08
CA VAL A 52 2.47 -7.35 -3.44
C VAL A 52 2.57 -8.69 -4.20
N GLU A 53 3.16 -9.71 -3.59
CA GLU A 53 3.24 -11.06 -4.15
C GLU A 53 1.85 -11.65 -4.42
N ALA A 54 0.91 -11.52 -3.48
CA ALA A 54 -0.46 -11.99 -3.64
C ALA A 54 -1.18 -11.31 -4.83
N ILE A 55 -1.05 -9.99 -4.96
CA ILE A 55 -1.64 -9.24 -6.08
C ILE A 55 -0.98 -9.61 -7.41
N TYR A 56 0.33 -9.86 -7.43
CA TYR A 56 1.03 -10.30 -8.64
C TYR A 56 0.59 -11.70 -9.10
N GLN A 57 0.41 -12.64 -8.17
CA GLN A 57 -0.15 -13.96 -8.47
C GLN A 57 -1.59 -13.87 -9.00
N GLU A 58 -2.41 -12.98 -8.43
CA GLU A 58 -3.80 -12.76 -8.87
C GLU A 58 -3.89 -12.20 -10.30
N HIS A 59 -2.95 -11.34 -10.70
CA HIS A 59 -2.96 -10.69 -12.03
C HIS A 59 -2.05 -11.36 -13.08
N GLY A 60 -1.30 -12.41 -12.72
CA GLY A 60 -0.38 -13.10 -13.63
C GLY A 60 0.81 -12.27 -14.10
N ILE A 61 1.16 -11.21 -13.36
CA ILE A 61 2.26 -10.30 -13.70
C ILE A 61 3.43 -10.64 -12.77
N THR A 62 4.46 -11.31 -13.27
CA THR A 62 5.70 -11.49 -12.51
C THR A 62 6.43 -10.15 -12.44
N PRO A 63 6.83 -9.65 -11.26
CA PRO A 63 7.76 -8.53 -11.21
C PRO A 63 9.10 -9.00 -11.81
N LEU A 64 9.60 -8.24 -12.80
CA LEU A 64 10.94 -8.40 -13.37
C LEU A 64 12.02 -8.09 -12.33
#